data_AF-A0A7Y3W3Y6-F1
#
_entry.id   AF-A0A7Y3W3Y6-F1
#
_cell.length_a   1.000
_cell.length_b   1.000
_cell.length_c   1.000
_cell.angle_alpha   90.00
_cell.angle_beta   90.00
_cell.angle_gamma   90.00
#
_symmetry.space_group_name_H-M   'P 1'
#
loop_
_entity.id
_entity.type
_entity.pdbx_description
1 polymer ?
#
loop_
_entity_poly.entity_id
_entity_poly.type
_entity_poly.pdbx_seq_one_letter_code
_entity_poly.pdbx_strand_id
1 'polypeptide(L)'
;MKYFAQAALGAATMLMGAAHAAPLTWTFEDTYLQDEREIVGTYDFDADTGTYSNIDVTILDYDGSTYLEFDSVNSSSTGNSMFMSFVFMDDVSDGASVLDIELVSAMTSAGGSIDINQQGLSQLGMCLTFNNFPCLAGQGQATGFLDGFVTAEAVPLPAAAFFMAAGLAGFGGMRMKKKAAQ
;
A
#
# COMPACT_ATOMS: atom_id res chain seq x y z
N MET A 1 30.47 -48.14 -21.20
CA MET A 1 30.61 -47.19 -20.07
C MET A 1 30.08 -45.82 -20.49
N LYS A 2 28.78 -45.53 -20.30
CA LYS A 2 28.15 -44.26 -20.72
C LYS A 2 26.90 -43.90 -19.89
N TYR A 3 26.96 -43.83 -18.54
CA TYR A 3 25.75 -43.48 -17.74
C TYR A 3 26.03 -42.75 -16.40
N PHE A 4 26.95 -41.77 -16.35
CA PHE A 4 27.25 -41.07 -15.08
C PHE A 4 27.03 -39.55 -15.05
N ALA A 5 26.37 -38.95 -16.06
CA ALA A 5 26.29 -37.48 -16.15
C ALA A 5 24.91 -36.83 -15.84
N GLN A 6 23.88 -37.58 -15.40
CA GLN A 6 22.50 -37.06 -15.31
C GLN A 6 21.95 -36.80 -13.89
N ALA A 7 22.71 -37.04 -12.81
CA ALA A 7 22.14 -37.02 -11.46
C ALA A 7 22.16 -35.67 -10.72
N ALA A 8 22.77 -34.61 -11.25
CA ALA A 8 23.03 -33.39 -10.47
C ALA A 8 22.01 -32.25 -10.61
N LEU A 9 21.00 -32.36 -11.49
CA LEU A 9 20.07 -31.25 -11.78
C LEU A 9 18.78 -31.24 -10.94
N GLY A 10 18.52 -32.27 -10.12
CA GLY A 10 17.22 -32.46 -9.46
C GLY A 10 17.03 -31.78 -8.10
N ALA A 11 18.09 -31.29 -7.45
CA ALA A 11 18.03 -30.85 -6.05
C ALA A 11 17.86 -29.33 -5.84
N ALA A 12 17.90 -28.52 -6.90
CA ALA A 12 17.89 -27.05 -6.79
C ALA A 12 16.48 -26.42 -6.78
N THR A 13 15.41 -27.20 -6.98
CA THR A 13 14.04 -26.70 -7.17
C THR A 13 13.18 -26.65 -5.91
N MET A 14 13.63 -27.17 -4.76
CA MET A 14 12.75 -27.38 -3.58
C MET A 14 12.74 -26.26 -2.53
N LEU A 15 13.42 -25.12 -2.74
CA LEU A 15 13.45 -24.02 -1.76
C LEU A 15 12.88 -22.69 -2.26
N MET A 16 12.14 -22.69 -3.38
CA MET A 16 11.33 -21.54 -3.75
C MET A 16 10.04 -21.53 -2.92
N GLY A 17 10.16 -21.23 -1.62
CA GLY A 17 9.00 -20.83 -0.84
C GLY A 17 8.32 -19.64 -1.53
N ALA A 18 6.99 -19.60 -1.56
CA ALA A 18 6.26 -18.43 -2.01
C ALA A 18 6.77 -17.23 -1.20
N ALA A 19 7.48 -16.32 -1.87
CA ALA A 19 7.93 -15.09 -1.25
C ALA A 19 6.68 -14.22 -1.09
N HIS A 20 6.02 -14.35 0.05
CA HIS A 20 4.98 -13.44 0.44
C HIS A 20 5.61 -12.10 0.79
N ALA A 21 5.11 -11.03 0.19
CA ALA A 21 5.50 -9.68 0.57
C ALA A 21 5.00 -9.45 2.00
N ALA A 22 5.89 -8.99 2.88
CA ALA A 22 5.43 -8.47 4.15
C ALA A 22 4.58 -7.21 3.90
N PRO A 23 3.54 -6.95 4.71
CA PRO A 23 2.84 -5.68 4.68
C PRO A 23 3.83 -4.51 4.82
N LEU A 24 3.58 -3.43 4.08
CA LEU A 24 4.35 -2.20 4.17
C LEU A 24 3.57 -1.15 4.93
N THR A 25 4.27 -0.42 5.81
CA THR A 25 3.72 0.77 6.46
C THR A 25 3.81 1.96 5.51
N TRP A 26 2.67 2.56 5.25
CA TRP A 26 2.50 3.77 4.46
C TRP A 26 2.18 4.95 5.36
N THR A 27 2.80 6.09 5.08
CA THR A 27 2.67 7.33 5.85
C THR A 27 2.10 8.43 4.97
N PHE A 28 1.16 9.21 5.52
CA PHE A 28 0.69 10.44 4.88
C PHE A 28 1.75 11.54 5.01
N GLU A 29 2.09 12.16 3.88
CA GLU A 29 3.08 13.24 3.81
C GLU A 29 2.47 14.41 3.04
N ASP A 30 2.69 15.63 3.54
CA ASP A 30 2.19 16.89 2.98
C ASP A 30 0.71 16.81 2.51
N THR A 31 -0.14 16.11 3.27
CA THR A 31 -1.51 15.82 2.89
C THR A 31 -2.48 16.80 3.52
N TYR A 32 -3.20 17.54 2.68
CA TYR A 32 -4.12 18.59 3.11
C TYR A 32 -5.48 18.46 2.44
N LEU A 33 -6.52 18.81 3.18
CA LEU A 33 -7.88 18.99 2.67
C LEU A 33 -8.05 20.39 2.05
N GLN A 34 -9.12 20.59 1.27
CA GLN A 34 -9.44 21.88 0.65
C GLN A 34 -9.75 23.01 1.65
N ASP A 35 -10.05 22.64 2.89
CA ASP A 35 -10.19 23.57 4.00
C ASP A 35 -8.86 23.79 4.75
N GLU A 36 -7.72 23.35 4.21
CA GLU A 36 -6.36 23.49 4.76
C GLU A 36 -6.09 22.68 6.04
N ARG A 37 -6.99 21.78 6.45
CA ARG A 37 -6.69 20.81 7.50
C ARG A 37 -5.68 19.77 7.03
N GLU A 38 -4.78 19.39 7.92
CA GLU A 38 -3.71 18.43 7.64
C GLU A 38 -4.15 17.01 7.98
N ILE A 39 -3.76 16.04 7.16
CA ILE A 39 -3.93 14.61 7.44
C ILE A 39 -2.54 14.03 7.71
N VAL A 40 -2.40 13.41 8.87
CA VAL A 40 -1.17 12.76 9.33
C VAL A 40 -1.45 11.32 9.73
N GLY A 41 -0.40 10.51 9.78
CA GLY A 41 -0.47 9.17 10.35
C GLY A 41 -0.04 8.07 9.38
N THR A 42 -0.35 6.84 9.76
CA THR A 42 0.16 5.64 9.10
C THR A 42 -0.90 4.55 8.96
N TYR A 43 -0.62 3.63 8.04
CA TYR A 43 -1.37 2.38 7.90
C TYR A 43 -0.49 1.31 7.23
N ASP A 44 -0.79 0.04 7.49
CA ASP A 44 -0.14 -1.07 6.80
C ASP A 44 -0.97 -1.55 5.61
N PHE A 45 -0.31 -1.82 4.48
CA PHE A 45 -0.92 -2.45 3.30
C PHE A 45 -0.18 -3.72 2.90
N ASP A 46 -0.92 -4.82 2.80
CA ASP A 46 -0.47 -6.10 2.27
C ASP A 46 -0.87 -6.22 0.79
N ALA A 47 0.12 -6.12 -0.10
CA ALA A 47 -0.10 -6.18 -1.54
C ALA A 47 -0.48 -7.58 -2.06
N ASP A 48 -0.16 -8.65 -1.32
CA ASP A 48 -0.53 -10.01 -1.72
C ASP A 48 -2.01 -10.29 -1.46
N THR A 49 -2.54 -9.76 -0.36
CA THR A 49 -3.93 -9.95 0.04
C THR A 49 -4.84 -8.78 -0.30
N GLY A 50 -4.27 -7.62 -0.64
CA GLY A 50 -5.01 -6.38 -0.84
C GLY A 50 -5.69 -5.89 0.44
N THR A 51 -5.06 -6.14 1.59
CA THR A 51 -5.64 -5.87 2.92
C THR A 51 -4.93 -4.70 3.59
N TYR A 52 -5.71 -3.89 4.30
CA TYR A 52 -5.24 -2.78 5.11
C TYR A 52 -5.33 -3.12 6.60
N SER A 53 -4.35 -2.71 7.41
CA SER A 53 -4.31 -2.97 8.86
C SER A 53 -3.53 -1.89 9.61
N ASN A 54 -3.58 -1.88 10.95
CA ASN A 54 -2.82 -0.94 11.79
C ASN A 54 -3.04 0.52 11.39
N ILE A 55 -4.30 0.92 11.27
CA ILE A 55 -4.65 2.29 10.88
C ILE A 55 -4.48 3.19 12.07
N ASP A 56 -3.73 4.27 11.87
CA ASP A 56 -3.55 5.36 12.82
C ASP A 56 -3.49 6.64 12.00
N VAL A 57 -4.64 7.17 11.61
CA VAL A 57 -4.75 8.36 10.75
C VAL A 57 -5.48 9.45 11.51
N THR A 58 -4.93 10.65 11.54
CA THR A 58 -5.49 11.79 12.24
C THR A 58 -5.64 12.97 11.29
N ILE A 59 -6.76 13.66 11.36
CA ILE A 59 -6.97 14.97 10.74
C ILE A 59 -6.78 16.02 11.83
N LEU A 60 -5.89 16.98 11.58
CA LEU A 60 -5.57 18.07 12.49
C LEU A 60 -6.36 19.33 12.08
N ASP A 61 -6.81 20.09 13.08
CA ASP A 61 -7.34 21.44 12.88
C ASP A 61 -6.20 22.46 12.68
N TYR A 62 -6.53 23.70 12.31
CA TYR A 62 -5.53 24.73 11.97
C TYR A 62 -4.53 25.07 13.10
N ASP A 63 -4.90 24.79 14.35
CA ASP A 63 -4.06 25.00 15.53
C ASP A 63 -3.21 23.78 15.91
N GLY A 64 -3.29 22.71 15.10
CA GLY A 64 -2.61 21.43 15.32
C GLY A 64 -3.31 20.51 16.33
N SER A 65 -4.52 20.86 16.79
CA SER A 65 -5.33 19.96 17.62
C SER A 65 -5.98 18.87 16.78
N THR A 66 -6.29 17.73 17.40
CA THR A 66 -7.00 16.63 16.72
C THR A 66 -8.43 17.05 16.37
N TYR A 67 -8.77 17.02 15.09
CA TYR A 67 -10.13 17.20 14.58
C TYR A 67 -10.87 15.86 14.48
N LEU A 68 -10.26 14.86 13.83
CA LEU A 68 -10.79 13.50 13.69
C LEU A 68 -9.66 12.48 13.75
N GLU A 69 -9.94 11.29 14.25
CA GLU A 69 -8.99 10.16 14.32
C GLU A 69 -9.62 8.97 13.61
N PHE A 70 -8.84 8.11 12.95
CA PHE A 70 -9.33 6.93 12.24
C PHE A 70 -8.46 5.75 12.65
N ASP A 71 -9.08 4.72 13.22
CA ASP A 71 -8.41 3.54 13.77
C ASP A 71 -8.81 2.24 13.03
N SER A 72 -9.70 2.35 12.04
CA SER A 72 -10.24 1.19 11.31
C SER A 72 -10.56 1.49 9.84
N VAL A 73 -10.61 0.41 9.05
CA VAL A 73 -10.97 0.43 7.63
C VAL A 73 -12.33 -0.20 7.42
N ASN A 74 -13.09 0.32 6.47
CA ASN A 74 -14.29 -0.38 6.03
C ASN A 74 -13.91 -1.72 5.39
N SER A 75 -14.52 -2.82 5.84
CA SER A 75 -14.34 -4.15 5.26
C SER A 75 -14.57 -4.24 3.74
N SER A 76 -15.28 -3.29 3.13
CA SER A 76 -15.51 -3.26 1.67
C SER A 76 -14.33 -2.75 0.84
N SER A 77 -13.29 -2.18 1.45
CA SER A 77 -12.09 -1.71 0.73
C SER A 77 -11.10 -2.83 0.37
N THR A 78 -11.34 -4.06 0.83
CA THR A 78 -10.44 -5.20 0.57
C THR A 78 -10.35 -5.50 -0.91
N GLY A 79 -9.13 -5.60 -1.44
CA GLY A 79 -8.85 -6.04 -2.81
C GLY A 79 -8.69 -4.92 -3.85
N ASN A 80 -8.71 -3.64 -3.45
CA ASN A 80 -8.44 -2.53 -4.35
C ASN A 80 -7.23 -1.71 -3.88
N SER A 81 -6.08 -1.89 -4.51
CA SER A 81 -4.83 -1.19 -4.16
C SER A 81 -4.77 0.29 -4.57
N MET A 82 -5.84 0.82 -5.18
CA MET A 82 -5.96 2.23 -5.56
C MET A 82 -7.00 2.99 -4.74
N PHE A 83 -7.89 2.29 -4.03
CA PHE A 83 -9.02 2.90 -3.33
C PHE A 83 -9.05 2.45 -1.88
N MET A 84 -9.11 3.44 -0.99
CA MET A 84 -9.09 3.25 0.44
C MET A 84 -10.25 4.01 1.07
N SER A 85 -10.93 3.36 2.01
CA SER A 85 -12.04 3.96 2.76
C SER A 85 -11.81 3.73 4.25
N PHE A 86 -11.32 4.77 4.92
CA PHE A 86 -11.18 4.77 6.37
C PHE A 86 -12.49 5.21 7.00
N VAL A 87 -12.86 4.55 8.10
CA VAL A 87 -14.11 4.83 8.79
C VAL A 87 -13.77 5.25 10.19
N PHE A 88 -14.16 6.47 10.54
CA PHE A 88 -14.22 6.92 11.90
C PHE A 88 -15.60 6.59 12.44
N MET A 89 -15.64 5.69 13.41
CA MET A 89 -16.82 5.46 14.23
C MET A 89 -16.63 6.19 15.54
N ASP A 90 -17.02 7.47 15.60
CA ASP A 90 -17.31 8.05 16.91
C ASP A 90 -18.51 7.32 17.51
N ASP A 91 -18.63 7.38 18.83
CA ASP A 91 -19.68 6.73 19.61
C ASP A 91 -21.03 6.82 18.87
N VAL A 92 -21.63 5.65 18.62
CA VAL A 92 -22.57 5.25 17.54
C VAL A 92 -23.85 6.11 17.39
N SER A 93 -24.03 7.16 18.21
CA SER A 93 -25.16 8.07 18.22
C SER A 93 -25.19 9.09 17.08
N ASP A 94 -24.03 9.56 16.58
CA ASP A 94 -23.98 10.73 15.68
C ASP A 94 -23.62 10.42 14.22
N GLY A 95 -23.44 9.13 13.88
CA GLY A 95 -23.07 8.66 12.55
C GLY A 95 -21.56 8.51 12.37
N ALA A 96 -21.14 7.73 11.37
CA ALA A 96 -19.73 7.51 11.07
C ALA A 96 -19.22 8.53 10.04
N SER A 97 -18.03 9.09 10.28
CA SER A 97 -17.32 9.91 9.28
C SER A 97 -16.47 8.98 8.42
N VAL A 98 -16.51 9.14 7.09
CA VAL A 98 -15.70 8.34 6.18
C VAL A 98 -14.67 9.25 5.51
N LEU A 99 -13.43 8.79 5.47
CA LEU A 99 -12.34 9.37 4.69
C LEU A 99 -12.06 8.41 3.53
N ASP A 100 -12.52 8.80 2.35
CA ASP A 100 -12.24 8.08 1.11
C ASP A 100 -11.01 8.69 0.45
N ILE A 101 -10.08 7.84 0.02
CA ILE A 101 -8.84 8.20 -0.65
C ILE A 101 -8.69 7.34 -1.89
N GLU A 102 -8.55 8.00 -3.04
CA GLU A 102 -8.15 7.38 -4.29
C GLU A 102 -6.70 7.77 -4.59
N LEU A 103 -5.86 6.81 -4.92
CA LEU A 103 -4.46 7.01 -5.26
C LEU A 103 -4.27 7.05 -6.79
N VAL A 104 -3.28 7.81 -7.28
CA VAL A 104 -2.99 7.90 -8.72
C VAL A 104 -2.47 6.57 -9.32
N SER A 105 -1.97 5.67 -8.46
CA SER A 105 -1.49 4.35 -8.87
C SER A 105 -1.68 3.32 -7.77
N ALA A 106 -1.63 2.04 -8.15
CA ALA A 106 -1.75 0.92 -7.23
C ALA A 106 -0.57 0.82 -6.27
N MET A 107 -0.87 0.60 -5.00
CA MET A 107 0.12 0.25 -3.98
C MET A 107 0.76 -1.11 -4.27
N THR A 108 2.07 -1.23 -4.01
CA THR A 108 2.82 -2.47 -4.24
C THR A 108 3.78 -2.76 -3.09
N SER A 109 4.28 -4.00 -3.02
CA SER A 109 5.32 -4.40 -2.06
C SER A 109 6.69 -3.76 -2.31
N ALA A 110 6.84 -2.97 -3.37
CA ALA A 110 8.07 -2.20 -3.62
C ALA A 110 8.10 -0.87 -2.86
N GLY A 111 7.01 -0.47 -2.21
CA GLY A 111 6.88 0.85 -1.59
C GLY A 111 6.93 1.97 -2.62
N GLY A 112 7.46 3.13 -2.21
CA GLY A 112 7.59 4.32 -3.05
C GLY A 112 6.77 5.50 -2.53
N SER A 113 6.52 6.47 -3.40
CA SER A 113 5.59 7.59 -3.16
C SER A 113 4.45 7.51 -4.17
N ILE A 114 3.22 7.72 -3.71
CA ILE A 114 2.02 7.73 -4.56
C ILE A 114 1.18 8.94 -4.21
N ASP A 115 0.94 9.81 -5.19
CA ASP A 115 0.08 10.98 -5.03
C ASP A 115 -1.38 10.58 -4.80
N ILE A 116 -2.08 11.41 -4.03
CA ILE A 116 -3.52 11.30 -3.85
C ILE A 116 -4.23 11.90 -5.07
N ASN A 117 -5.20 11.18 -5.63
CA ASN A 117 -5.99 11.63 -6.75
C ASN A 117 -7.00 12.70 -6.28
N GLN A 118 -6.67 13.97 -6.55
CA GLN A 118 -7.51 15.13 -6.20
C GLN A 118 -8.76 15.27 -7.08
N GLN A 119 -8.81 14.62 -8.25
CA GLN A 119 -9.96 14.66 -9.16
C GLN A 119 -10.90 13.47 -9.01
N GLY A 120 -10.51 12.52 -8.15
CA GLY A 120 -11.22 11.26 -7.92
C GLY A 120 -12.31 11.35 -6.87
N LEU A 121 -12.56 10.22 -6.22
CA LEU A 121 -13.50 10.11 -5.09
C LEU A 121 -12.84 10.39 -3.73
N SER A 122 -11.69 11.09 -3.73
CA SER A 122 -10.97 11.40 -2.50
C SER A 122 -11.66 12.55 -1.76
N GLN A 123 -12.27 12.26 -0.61
CA GLN A 123 -13.00 13.26 0.17
C GLN A 123 -13.27 12.79 1.61
N LEU A 124 -13.34 13.77 2.52
CA LEU A 124 -13.82 13.61 3.89
C LEU A 124 -15.34 13.86 3.95
N GLY A 125 -16.04 13.09 4.80
CA GLY A 125 -17.42 13.40 5.18
C GLY A 125 -18.45 12.91 4.18
N MET A 126 -18.09 11.96 3.31
CA MET A 126 -19.10 11.23 2.54
C MET A 126 -19.92 10.38 3.48
N CYS A 127 -21.19 10.73 3.62
CA CYS A 127 -22.11 9.78 4.20
C CYS A 127 -22.50 8.74 3.16
N LEU A 128 -21.73 7.66 3.15
CA LEU A 128 -22.02 6.50 2.35
C LEU A 128 -23.07 5.67 3.08
N THR A 129 -24.21 5.42 2.42
CA THR A 129 -25.22 4.45 2.89
C THR A 129 -24.75 3.00 2.75
N PHE A 130 -23.44 2.75 2.84
CA PHE A 130 -22.90 1.40 2.91
C PHE A 130 -23.19 0.83 4.30
N ASN A 131 -23.68 -0.41 4.34
CA ASN A 131 -23.88 -1.18 5.57
C ASN A 131 -24.89 -0.61 6.60
N ASN A 132 -25.94 0.09 6.16
CA ASN A 132 -27.03 0.60 7.01
C ASN A 132 -26.62 1.63 8.09
N PHE A 133 -25.51 2.34 7.93
CA PHE A 133 -25.20 3.47 8.81
C PHE A 133 -26.15 4.65 8.47
N PRO A 134 -27.02 5.07 9.41
CA PRO A 134 -27.94 6.18 9.14
C PRO A 134 -27.15 7.49 9.11
N CYS A 135 -27.14 8.14 7.96
CA CYS A 135 -26.65 9.50 7.82
C CYS A 135 -27.56 10.47 8.57
N LEU A 136 -27.00 11.29 9.47
CA LEU A 136 -27.70 12.49 9.91
C LEU A 136 -27.74 13.47 8.73
N ALA A 137 -28.91 13.59 8.10
CA ALA A 137 -29.12 14.52 7.01
C ALA A 137 -28.72 15.96 7.44
N GLY A 138 -27.74 16.55 6.75
CA GLY A 138 -27.29 17.93 6.98
C GLY A 138 -25.97 18.09 7.72
N GLN A 139 -25.28 17.00 8.08
CA GLN A 139 -23.96 17.03 8.70
C GLN A 139 -22.91 16.56 7.65
N GLY A 140 -22.00 17.45 7.27
CA GLY A 140 -20.87 17.16 6.37
C GLY A 140 -21.07 17.69 4.94
N GLN A 141 -20.48 18.86 4.66
CA GLN A 141 -20.08 19.12 3.28
C GLN A 141 -18.88 18.21 2.99
N ALA A 142 -18.94 17.47 1.87
CA ALA A 142 -17.77 16.73 1.44
C ALA A 142 -16.61 17.69 1.22
N THR A 143 -15.50 17.48 1.91
CA THR A 143 -14.27 18.24 1.70
C THR A 143 -13.32 17.40 0.88
N GLY A 144 -12.98 17.88 -0.32
CA GLY A 144 -11.99 17.22 -1.17
C GLY A 144 -10.56 17.42 -0.66
N PHE A 145 -9.60 16.75 -1.29
CA PHE A 145 -8.18 16.96 -1.04
C PHE A 145 -7.67 18.20 -1.79
N LEU A 146 -6.75 18.93 -1.15
CA LEU A 146 -5.99 20.03 -1.75
C LEU A 146 -4.69 19.52 -2.36
N ASP A 147 -3.92 18.75 -1.58
CA ASP A 147 -2.67 18.13 -1.99
C ASP A 147 -2.34 16.92 -1.10
N GLY A 148 -1.35 16.13 -1.48
CA GLY A 148 -0.80 15.08 -0.64
C GLY A 148 -0.37 13.83 -1.36
N PHE A 149 0.46 13.05 -0.68
CA PHE A 149 0.92 11.75 -1.14
C PHE A 149 1.12 10.81 0.06
N VAL A 150 1.18 9.52 -0.24
CA VAL A 150 1.55 8.48 0.73
C VAL A 150 2.91 7.90 0.38
N THR A 151 3.73 7.60 1.39
CA THR A 151 5.04 6.98 1.18
C THR A 151 5.23 5.70 1.97
N ALA A 152 5.98 4.75 1.41
CA ALA A 152 6.46 3.58 2.11
C ALA A 152 7.90 3.24 1.71
N GLU A 153 8.71 2.78 2.66
CA GLU A 153 10.05 2.29 2.37
C GLU A 153 9.99 0.94 1.66
N ALA A 154 10.82 0.80 0.62
CA ALA A 154 10.95 -0.46 -0.10
C ALA A 154 11.55 -1.54 0.81
N VAL A 155 10.99 -2.75 0.80
CA VAL A 155 11.63 -3.89 1.48
C VAL A 155 12.98 -4.15 0.79
N PRO A 156 14.10 -4.17 1.54
CA PRO A 156 15.40 -4.50 0.97
C PRO A 156 15.32 -5.85 0.26
N LEU A 157 15.66 -5.86 -1.04
CA LEU A 157 15.66 -7.10 -1.80
C LEU A 157 16.54 -8.13 -1.06
N PRO A 158 16.03 -9.36 -0.83
CA PRO A 158 16.82 -10.37 -0.15
C PRO A 158 18.13 -10.57 -0.91
N ALA A 159 19.23 -10.74 -0.18
CA ALA A 159 20.57 -10.89 -0.74
C ALA A 159 20.64 -11.97 -1.86
N ALA A 160 19.73 -12.94 -1.82
CA ALA A 160 19.52 -13.95 -2.86
C ALA A 160 19.32 -13.35 -4.27
N ALA A 161 18.65 -12.21 -4.43
CA ALA A 161 18.47 -11.55 -5.72
C ALA A 161 19.83 -11.12 -6.31
N PHE A 162 20.72 -10.57 -5.49
CA PHE A 162 22.08 -10.21 -5.90
C PHE A 162 22.90 -11.43 -6.27
N PHE A 163 22.81 -12.53 -5.49
CA PHE A 163 23.50 -13.77 -5.83
C PHE A 163 22.99 -14.41 -7.12
N MET A 164 21.68 -14.35 -7.37
CA MET A 164 21.09 -14.84 -8.62
C MET A 164 21.57 -14.02 -9.82
N ALA A 165 21.56 -12.69 -9.70
CA ALA A 165 22.08 -11.80 -10.74
C ALA A 165 23.58 -12.05 -11.01
N ALA A 166 24.38 -12.16 -9.95
CA ALA A 166 25.81 -12.47 -10.07
C ALA A 166 26.07 -13.84 -10.69
N GLY A 167 25.30 -14.86 -10.30
CA GLY A 167 25.37 -16.20 -10.87
C GLY A 167 25.07 -16.20 -12.37
N LEU A 168 23.98 -15.55 -12.78
CA LEU A 168 23.59 -15.41 -14.20
C LEU A 168 24.67 -14.69 -15.02
N ALA A 169 25.25 -13.60 -14.49
CA ALA A 169 26.34 -12.90 -15.13
C ALA A 169 27.59 -13.79 -15.29
N GLY A 170 27.94 -14.57 -14.26
CA GLY A 170 29.05 -15.53 -14.31
C GLY A 170 28.87 -16.61 -15.39
N PHE A 171 27.66 -17.18 -15.50
CA PHE A 171 27.34 -18.16 -16.54
C PHE A 171 27.38 -17.57 -17.96
N GLY A 172 26.90 -16.33 -18.12
CA GLY A 172 26.98 -15.60 -19.39
C GLY A 172 28.44 -15.39 -19.85
N GLY A 173 29.29 -14.93 -18.94
CA GLY A 173 30.72 -14.68 -19.22
C GLY A 173 31.48 -15.95 -19.62
N MET A 174 31.20 -17.08 -18.98
CA MET A 174 31.82 -18.37 -19.32
C MET A 174 31.44 -18.87 -20.73
N ARG A 175 30.21 -18.60 -21.20
CA ARG A 175 29.79 -18.96 -22.57
C ARG A 175 30.48 -18.13 -23.63
N MET A 176 30.73 -16.84 -23.38
CA MET A 176 31.39 -15.97 -24.35
C MET A 176 32.85 -16.35 -24.58
N LYS A 177 33.59 -16.73 -23.51
CA LYS A 177 34.98 -17.18 -23.64
C LYS A 177 35.16 -18.43 -24.50
N LYS A 178 34.17 -19.34 -24.55
CA LYS A 178 34.23 -20.53 -25.41
C LYS A 178 34.10 -20.21 -26.90
N LYS A 179 33.39 -19.14 -27.28
CA LYS A 179 33.24 -18.73 -28.68
C LYS A 179 34.45 -17.96 -29.21
N ALA A 180 35.19 -17.27 -28.34
CA ALA A 180 36.38 -16.51 -28.73
C ALA A 180 37.66 -17.38 -28.91
N ALA A 181 37.60 -18.66 -28.53
CA ALA A 181 38.73 -19.60 -28.61
C ALA A 181 38.60 -20.61 -29.77
N GLN A 182 37.64 -20.41 -30.67
CA GLN A 182 37.47 -21.14 -31.92
C GLN A 182 37.75 -20.19 -33.09
#